data_AF-A0A4D9DAZ9-F1
#
_entry.id   AF-A0A4D9DAZ9-F1
#
_cell.length_a   1.000
_cell.length_b   1.000
_cell.length_c   1.000
_cell.angle_alpha   90.00
_cell.angle_beta   90.00
_cell.angle_gamma   90.00
#
_symmetry.space_group_name_H-M   'P 1'
#
loop_
_entity.id
_entity.type
_entity.pdbx_description
1 polymer ?
#
loop_
_entity_poly.entity_id
_entity_poly.type
_entity_poly.pdbx_seq_one_letter_code
_entity_poly.pdbx_strand_id
1 'polypeptide(L)'
;MPLRLVLGATWLGLTAAAVNQASPGSDPGLQPKEAVVVFNNGVTGDIHLSQANFKSPLEMKLDLTTLRDSVGPWHIHRLPVQDGCSANSTSGHYNPFNVTATYKTCKDATECEAGDLSTKFGPLIGGDVQRSITDPHLTLFGFNSIMGRSIVIHEKDGTRFACGTIMYKDQALVTAAAEFTEGPYVGKAIFTQPQDSNIADTTIFMDVKIADGTAAPRDPVSFAVYDAPCGSSGAKLLNPGGLPACSHLNTSPFNSCALGDLSGRHGTLAVPATDAQALFITDFLPLSGDQSVIGKSLVIEETGTTPAACANIIKSASSSRKLRSSYH
;
A
#
# COMPACT_ATOMS: atom_id res chain seq x y z
N MET A 1 -41.35 39.78 -59.22
CA MET A 1 -41.07 38.37 -58.86
C MET A 1 -39.58 38.26 -58.52
N PRO A 2 -39.19 38.25 -57.25
CA PRO A 2 -37.80 38.07 -56.86
C PRO A 2 -37.47 36.59 -56.68
N LEU A 3 -36.34 36.18 -57.24
CA LEU A 3 -35.80 34.82 -57.22
C LEU A 3 -35.25 34.50 -55.83
N ARG A 4 -35.77 33.45 -55.18
CA ARG A 4 -35.32 32.95 -53.88
C ARG A 4 -33.94 32.31 -54.01
N LEU A 5 -32.95 32.84 -53.29
CA LEU A 5 -31.66 32.19 -53.05
C LEU A 5 -31.78 31.32 -51.80
N VAL A 6 -31.62 30.01 -51.94
CA VAL A 6 -31.63 29.04 -50.84
C VAL A 6 -30.23 28.97 -50.24
N LEU A 7 -30.10 29.36 -48.96
CA LEU A 7 -28.90 29.15 -48.16
C LEU A 7 -28.88 27.71 -47.65
N GLY A 8 -28.04 26.87 -48.24
CA GLY A 8 -27.70 25.54 -47.72
C GLY A 8 -26.52 25.63 -46.76
N ALA A 9 -26.78 25.60 -45.46
CA ALA A 9 -25.74 25.47 -44.44
C ALA A 9 -25.35 23.99 -44.28
N THR A 10 -24.20 23.61 -44.85
CA THR A 10 -23.58 22.30 -44.59
C THR A 10 -22.97 22.30 -43.19
N TRP A 11 -23.60 21.56 -42.27
CA TRP A 11 -23.01 21.21 -40.98
C TRP A 11 -21.95 20.12 -41.19
N LEU A 12 -20.66 20.50 -41.18
CA LEU A 12 -19.60 19.53 -40.92
C LEU A 12 -19.61 19.22 -39.42
N GLY A 13 -20.15 18.04 -39.07
CA GLY A 13 -20.01 17.48 -37.74
C GLY A 13 -18.55 17.08 -37.49
N LEU A 14 -17.79 17.94 -36.81
CA LEU A 14 -16.61 17.47 -36.07
C LEU A 14 -17.13 16.73 -34.84
N THR A 15 -17.04 15.41 -34.86
CA THR A 15 -17.08 14.61 -33.64
C THR A 15 -15.82 14.96 -32.84
N ALA A 16 -15.97 15.82 -31.83
CA ALA A 16 -14.95 15.99 -30.82
C ALA A 16 -14.83 14.66 -30.07
N ALA A 17 -13.81 13.87 -30.42
CA ALA A 17 -13.34 12.81 -29.54
C ALA A 17 -12.91 13.49 -28.24
N ALA A 18 -13.67 13.26 -27.17
CA ALA A 18 -13.29 13.70 -25.84
C ALA A 18 -11.99 12.98 -25.46
N VAL A 19 -10.87 13.67 -25.65
CA VAL A 19 -9.63 13.31 -24.99
C VAL A 19 -9.88 13.58 -23.51
N ASN A 20 -10.08 12.53 -22.72
CA ASN A 20 -10.01 12.61 -21.26
C ASN A 20 -8.56 13.00 -20.92
N GLN A 21 -8.27 14.29 -20.95
CA GLN A 21 -7.07 14.84 -20.32
C GLN A 21 -7.32 14.79 -18.83
N ALA A 22 -6.60 13.93 -18.12
CA ALA A 22 -6.48 14.03 -16.67
C ALA A 22 -6.05 15.47 -16.34
N SER A 23 -6.83 16.14 -15.49
CA SER A 23 -6.55 17.52 -15.09
C SER A 23 -5.14 17.61 -14.48
N PRO A 24 -4.27 18.50 -14.97
CA PRO A 24 -2.97 18.72 -14.35
C PRO A 24 -3.18 19.46 -13.02
N GLY A 25 -2.98 18.77 -11.90
CA GLY A 25 -2.87 19.39 -10.58
C GLY A 25 -3.94 19.05 -9.53
N SER A 26 -4.68 17.95 -9.66
CA SER A 26 -5.52 17.49 -8.54
C SER A 26 -4.66 16.86 -7.44
N ASP A 27 -4.75 17.40 -6.21
CA ASP A 27 -4.20 16.81 -4.99
C ASP A 27 -4.53 15.30 -4.92
N PRO A 28 -3.54 14.40 -4.72
CA PRO A 28 -3.77 12.95 -4.67
C PRO A 28 -4.76 12.56 -3.57
N GLY A 29 -4.89 13.35 -2.51
CA GLY A 29 -5.88 13.15 -1.47
C GLY A 29 -7.32 13.38 -1.94
N LEU A 30 -7.54 14.10 -3.05
CA LEU A 30 -8.85 14.48 -3.56
C LEU A 30 -9.36 13.57 -4.69
N GLN A 31 -8.56 12.61 -5.17
CA GLN A 31 -8.98 11.67 -6.19
C GLN A 31 -9.54 10.38 -5.58
N PRO A 32 -10.62 9.80 -6.14
CA PRO A 32 -11.14 8.51 -5.70
C PRO A 32 -10.08 7.41 -5.81
N LYS A 33 -10.01 6.56 -4.79
CA LYS A 33 -9.23 5.32 -4.81
C LYS A 33 -10.18 4.13 -4.79
N GLU A 34 -9.90 3.19 -5.68
CA GLU A 34 -10.63 1.92 -5.83
C GLU A 34 -9.64 0.78 -5.65
N ALA A 35 -10.01 -0.20 -4.82
CA ALA A 35 -9.22 -1.39 -4.53
C ALA A 35 -10.08 -2.65 -4.58
N VAL A 36 -9.43 -3.78 -4.80
CA VAL A 36 -10.07 -5.08 -4.87
C VAL A 36 -9.24 -6.11 -4.11
N VAL A 37 -9.93 -7.03 -3.44
CA VAL A 37 -9.36 -8.21 -2.81
C VAL A 37 -9.96 -9.44 -3.45
N VAL A 38 -9.11 -10.24 -4.09
CA VAL A 38 -9.47 -11.57 -4.60
C VAL A 38 -8.82 -12.59 -3.68
N PHE A 39 -9.61 -13.54 -3.20
CA PHE A 39 -9.16 -14.52 -2.23
C PHE A 39 -8.57 -15.77 -2.92
N ASN A 40 -7.64 -16.40 -2.23
CA ASN A 40 -7.17 -17.74 -2.58
C ASN A 40 -8.06 -18.84 -1.94
N ASN A 41 -7.63 -20.09 -2.07
CA ASN A 41 -8.16 -21.24 -1.33
C ASN A 41 -9.68 -21.52 -1.49
N GLY A 42 -10.24 -21.21 -2.67
CA GLY A 42 -11.59 -21.65 -3.04
C GLY A 42 -12.73 -20.78 -2.51
N VAL A 43 -12.43 -19.59 -1.98
CA VAL A 43 -13.42 -18.51 -1.85
C VAL A 43 -13.61 -17.87 -3.23
N THR A 44 -14.84 -17.84 -3.71
CA THR A 44 -15.16 -17.27 -5.03
C THR A 44 -15.75 -15.88 -4.86
N GLY A 45 -15.40 -14.95 -5.75
CA GLY A 45 -15.83 -13.55 -5.69
C GLY A 45 -14.73 -12.60 -5.19
N ASP A 46 -15.12 -11.39 -4.80
CA ASP A 46 -14.19 -10.34 -4.40
C ASP A 46 -14.77 -9.37 -3.35
N ILE A 47 -13.87 -8.63 -2.71
CA ILE A 47 -14.25 -7.45 -1.92
C ILE A 47 -13.77 -6.22 -2.67
N HIS A 48 -14.70 -5.35 -3.00
CA HIS A 48 -14.44 -4.05 -3.60
C HIS A 48 -14.39 -2.97 -2.54
N LEU A 49 -13.32 -2.19 -2.50
CA LEU A 49 -13.14 -1.08 -1.57
C LEU A 49 -13.06 0.23 -2.36
N SER A 50 -13.80 1.25 -1.93
CA SER A 50 -13.83 2.55 -2.60
C SER A 50 -13.80 3.68 -1.58
N GLN A 51 -13.00 4.71 -1.83
CA GLN A 51 -12.97 5.91 -1.00
C GLN A 51 -12.79 7.15 -1.88
N ALA A 52 -13.77 8.05 -1.85
CA ALA A 52 -13.84 9.19 -2.78
C ALA A 52 -12.68 10.20 -2.61
N ASN A 53 -12.20 10.37 -1.38
CA ASN A 53 -11.03 11.18 -1.01
C ASN A 53 -10.62 10.84 0.43
N PHE A 54 -9.49 11.37 0.90
CA PHE A 54 -8.95 11.10 2.25
C PHE A 54 -9.86 11.49 3.43
N LYS A 55 -10.89 12.34 3.20
CA LYS A 55 -11.85 12.77 4.24
C LYS A 55 -13.16 11.98 4.22
N SER A 56 -13.38 11.19 3.17
CA SER A 56 -14.59 10.39 3.02
C SER A 56 -14.44 9.06 3.76
N PRO A 57 -15.53 8.47 4.29
CA PRO A 57 -15.45 7.12 4.83
C PRO A 57 -15.07 6.11 3.74
N LEU A 58 -14.46 5.01 4.16
CA LEU A 58 -14.19 3.87 3.30
C LEU A 58 -15.46 3.05 3.12
N GLU A 59 -15.82 2.75 1.87
CA GLU A 59 -16.89 1.81 1.54
C GLU A 59 -16.29 0.47 1.13
N MET A 60 -16.83 -0.64 1.62
CA MET A 60 -16.46 -2.00 1.26
C MET A 60 -17.71 -2.77 0.83
N LYS A 61 -17.68 -3.35 -0.37
CA LYS A 61 -18.72 -4.21 -0.92
C LYS A 61 -18.18 -5.63 -1.03
N LEU A 62 -18.75 -6.54 -0.26
CA LEU A 62 -18.41 -7.95 -0.25
C LEU A 62 -19.35 -8.66 -1.21
N ASP A 63 -18.81 -9.42 -2.15
CA ASP A 63 -19.55 -10.40 -2.94
C ASP A 63 -18.74 -11.71 -2.92
N LEU A 64 -18.98 -12.52 -1.89
CA LEU A 64 -18.25 -13.75 -1.63
C LEU A 64 -19.23 -14.92 -1.70
N THR A 65 -18.83 -15.97 -2.37
CA THR A 65 -19.58 -17.24 -2.44
C THR A 65 -18.67 -18.37 -1.98
N THR A 66 -19.27 -19.55 -1.76
CA THR A 66 -18.56 -20.78 -1.36
C THR A 66 -17.81 -20.68 -0.03
N LEU A 67 -18.26 -19.81 0.90
CA LEU A 67 -17.71 -19.76 2.26
C LEU A 67 -18.15 -21.01 3.04
N ARG A 68 -17.20 -21.67 3.71
CA ARG A 68 -17.49 -22.86 4.51
C ARG A 68 -18.17 -22.49 5.82
N ASP A 69 -19.04 -23.36 6.34
CA ASP A 69 -19.68 -23.14 7.65
C ASP A 69 -18.69 -23.07 8.82
N SER A 70 -17.46 -23.55 8.61
CA SER A 70 -16.37 -23.52 9.59
C SER A 70 -15.70 -22.14 9.71
N VAL A 71 -15.88 -21.24 8.74
CA VAL A 71 -15.31 -19.88 8.80
C VAL A 71 -16.09 -18.95 9.71
N GLY A 72 -15.46 -17.85 10.10
CA GLY A 72 -16.11 -16.81 10.89
C GLY A 72 -15.32 -15.52 10.95
N PRO A 73 -14.23 -15.49 11.74
CA PRO A 73 -13.43 -14.30 11.91
C PRO A 73 -12.75 -13.88 10.61
N TRP A 74 -12.56 -12.59 10.44
CA TRP A 74 -11.91 -11.98 9.30
C TRP A 74 -11.33 -10.62 9.68
N HIS A 75 -10.11 -10.38 9.23
CA HIS A 75 -9.31 -9.23 9.66
C HIS A 75 -8.42 -8.71 8.54
N ILE A 76 -8.03 -7.44 8.63
CA ILE A 76 -6.91 -6.88 7.85
C ILE A 76 -5.62 -7.20 8.59
N HIS A 77 -4.65 -7.74 7.88
CA HIS A 77 -3.33 -8.11 8.38
C HIS A 77 -2.24 -7.17 7.87
N ARG A 78 -1.10 -7.12 8.55
CA ARG A 78 -0.07 -6.10 8.30
C ARG A 78 0.60 -6.20 6.94
N LEU A 79 0.82 -7.42 6.42
CA LEU A 79 1.59 -7.66 5.20
C LEU A 79 0.71 -8.08 4.02
N PRO A 80 1.15 -7.84 2.76
CA PRO A 80 0.55 -8.47 1.60
C PRO A 80 0.74 -9.99 1.68
N VAL A 81 -0.16 -10.74 1.02
CA VAL A 81 -0.01 -12.20 0.86
C VAL A 81 1.27 -12.49 0.09
N GLN A 82 2.24 -13.16 0.73
CA GLN A 82 3.50 -13.58 0.12
C GLN A 82 3.36 -14.97 -0.49
N ASP A 83 3.11 -15.97 0.36
CA ASP A 83 2.92 -17.36 -0.02
C ASP A 83 1.89 -18.02 0.89
N GLY A 84 0.71 -18.28 0.33
CA GLY A 84 -0.45 -18.77 1.09
C GLY A 84 -0.87 -17.84 2.24
N CYS A 85 -1.70 -18.34 3.14
CA CYS A 85 -2.28 -17.56 4.24
C CYS A 85 -1.62 -17.81 5.59
N SER A 86 -0.37 -18.26 5.63
CA SER A 86 0.30 -18.59 6.90
C SER A 86 0.53 -17.35 7.78
N ALA A 87 0.82 -17.59 9.06
CA ALA A 87 1.26 -16.55 10.02
C ALA A 87 2.40 -15.69 9.48
N ASN A 88 3.40 -16.36 8.89
CA ASN A 88 4.58 -15.71 8.32
C ASN A 88 4.26 -14.94 7.04
N SER A 89 3.26 -15.38 6.25
CA SER A 89 2.90 -14.73 4.98
C SER A 89 2.23 -13.37 5.19
N THR A 90 1.24 -13.27 6.09
CA THR A 90 0.47 -12.03 6.25
C THR A 90 0.76 -11.26 7.55
N SER A 91 1.60 -11.82 8.45
CA SER A 91 1.90 -11.26 9.79
C SER A 91 0.64 -11.14 10.68
N GLY A 92 0.69 -10.38 11.77
CA GLY A 92 -0.43 -10.15 12.70
C GLY A 92 -1.49 -9.19 12.14
N HIS A 93 -2.52 -8.91 12.95
CA HIS A 93 -3.58 -7.96 12.60
C HIS A 93 -3.04 -6.53 12.43
N TYR A 94 -3.68 -5.76 11.57
CA TYR A 94 -3.35 -4.35 11.38
C TYR A 94 -3.83 -3.53 12.57
N ASN A 95 -2.87 -3.05 13.37
CA ASN A 95 -3.12 -2.32 14.61
C ASN A 95 -2.16 -1.11 14.71
N PRO A 96 -2.37 -0.05 13.91
CA PRO A 96 -1.47 1.09 13.85
C PRO A 96 -1.44 1.92 15.16
N PHE A 97 -2.46 1.78 16.01
CA PHE A 97 -2.59 2.51 17.27
C PHE A 97 -2.17 1.69 18.50
N ASN A 98 -1.61 0.49 18.30
CA ASN A 98 -1.13 -0.41 19.35
C ASN A 98 -2.19 -0.70 20.43
N VAL A 99 -3.45 -0.88 20.02
CA VAL A 99 -4.55 -1.22 20.93
C VAL A 99 -4.39 -2.66 21.42
N THR A 100 -4.54 -2.89 22.73
CA THR A 100 -4.50 -4.25 23.29
C THR A 100 -5.77 -5.02 22.93
N ALA A 101 -5.63 -6.26 22.44
CA ALA A 101 -6.73 -7.14 22.00
C ALA A 101 -7.61 -7.72 23.12
N THR A 102 -8.03 -6.88 24.09
CA THR A 102 -8.94 -7.23 25.19
C THR A 102 -10.28 -6.51 25.08
N TYR A 103 -10.54 -5.84 23.96
CA TYR A 103 -11.76 -5.09 23.73
C TYR A 103 -12.93 -6.00 23.35
N LYS A 104 -14.14 -5.57 23.70
CA LYS A 104 -15.40 -6.27 23.35
C LYS A 104 -16.26 -5.47 22.37
N THR A 105 -15.91 -4.20 22.18
CA THR A 105 -16.61 -3.24 21.33
C THR A 105 -15.57 -2.50 20.50
N CYS A 106 -15.98 -1.98 19.36
CA CYS A 106 -15.07 -1.35 18.40
C CYS A 106 -15.83 -0.21 17.72
N LYS A 107 -15.96 0.93 18.42
CA LYS A 107 -16.65 2.12 17.89
C LYS A 107 -15.75 2.95 16.99
N ASP A 108 -14.45 2.98 17.27
CA ASP A 108 -13.44 3.64 16.44
C ASP A 108 -12.10 2.90 16.45
N ALA A 109 -11.16 3.32 15.59
CA ALA A 109 -9.86 2.67 15.44
C ALA A 109 -8.90 2.80 16.64
N THR A 110 -9.27 3.53 17.69
CA THR A 110 -8.50 3.61 18.95
C THR A 110 -9.03 2.67 20.04
N GLU A 111 -10.26 2.17 19.90
CA GLU A 111 -10.86 1.22 20.84
C GLU A 111 -10.50 -0.24 20.57
N CYS A 112 -10.09 -0.53 19.33
CA CYS A 112 -9.83 -1.87 18.82
C CYS A 112 -8.72 -1.86 17.76
N GLU A 113 -8.22 -3.04 17.40
CA GLU A 113 -7.34 -3.14 16.24
C GLU A 113 -8.09 -2.63 15.00
N ALA A 114 -7.49 -1.67 14.28
CA ALA A 114 -8.14 -1.07 13.12
C ALA A 114 -8.56 -2.11 12.07
N GLY A 115 -7.76 -3.19 11.96
CA GLY A 115 -8.02 -4.32 11.08
C GLY A 115 -9.03 -5.34 11.58
N ASP A 116 -9.61 -5.21 12.78
CA ASP A 116 -10.58 -6.17 13.31
C ASP A 116 -11.99 -5.94 12.73
N LEU A 117 -12.20 -6.46 11.51
CA LEU A 117 -13.47 -6.32 10.79
C LEU A 117 -14.59 -7.14 11.43
N SER A 118 -14.26 -8.22 12.15
CA SER A 118 -15.23 -9.10 12.79
C SER A 118 -15.90 -8.46 13.98
N THR A 119 -15.12 -7.79 14.84
CA THR A 119 -15.67 -7.07 15.99
C THR A 119 -16.48 -5.85 15.53
N LYS A 120 -16.09 -5.20 14.43
CA LYS A 120 -16.80 -4.04 13.84
C LYS A 120 -18.12 -4.42 13.18
N PHE A 121 -18.10 -5.42 12.32
CA PHE A 121 -19.17 -5.68 11.34
C PHE A 121 -19.77 -7.09 11.45
N GLY A 122 -19.34 -7.85 12.44
CA GLY A 122 -19.72 -9.25 12.66
C GLY A 122 -18.87 -10.23 11.83
N PRO A 123 -18.85 -11.51 12.23
CA PRO A 123 -18.17 -12.55 11.47
C PRO A 123 -18.84 -12.78 10.10
N LEU A 124 -18.06 -13.36 9.19
CA LEU A 124 -18.61 -13.97 7.98
C LEU A 124 -19.34 -15.26 8.38
N ILE A 125 -20.48 -15.52 7.76
CA ILE A 125 -21.25 -16.75 7.99
C ILE A 125 -21.14 -17.57 6.70
N GLY A 126 -21.06 -18.90 6.81
CA GLY A 126 -20.95 -19.79 5.66
C GLY A 126 -22.06 -19.57 4.61
N GLY A 127 -21.77 -20.01 3.38
CA GLY A 127 -22.60 -19.78 2.20
C GLY A 127 -22.18 -18.55 1.39
N ASP A 128 -23.18 -17.82 0.90
CA ASP A 128 -22.99 -16.63 0.08
C ASP A 128 -23.18 -15.36 0.93
N VAL A 129 -22.24 -14.43 0.81
CA VAL A 129 -22.21 -13.17 1.55
C VAL A 129 -22.18 -12.01 0.58
N GLN A 130 -23.28 -11.26 0.58
CA GLN A 130 -23.38 -9.96 -0.08
C GLN A 130 -23.65 -8.88 0.97
N ARG A 131 -22.67 -7.99 1.18
CA ARG A 131 -22.74 -6.94 2.22
C ARG A 131 -22.11 -5.65 1.73
N SER A 132 -22.69 -4.53 2.13
CA SER A 132 -22.07 -3.21 2.00
C SER A 132 -21.74 -2.70 3.41
N ILE A 133 -20.50 -2.28 3.60
CA ILE A 133 -19.96 -1.82 4.88
C ILE A 133 -19.34 -0.45 4.68
N THR A 134 -19.56 0.45 5.62
CA THR A 134 -18.94 1.77 5.67
C THR A 134 -18.09 1.86 6.94
N ASP A 135 -16.79 2.17 6.81
CA ASP A 135 -15.87 2.38 7.92
C ASP A 135 -15.27 3.80 7.86
N PRO A 136 -15.54 4.68 8.84
CA PRO A 136 -15.02 6.04 8.85
C PRO A 136 -13.57 6.17 9.36
N HIS A 137 -12.95 5.07 9.79
CA HIS A 137 -11.62 5.08 10.40
C HIS A 137 -10.55 4.33 9.58
N LEU A 138 -10.96 3.38 8.75
CA LEU A 138 -10.09 2.80 7.73
C LEU A 138 -9.91 3.77 6.55
N THR A 139 -8.75 3.71 5.90
CA THR A 139 -8.40 4.62 4.80
C THR A 139 -7.56 3.91 3.73
N LEU A 140 -7.72 4.32 2.48
CA LEU A 140 -6.87 3.97 1.34
C LEU A 140 -5.76 5.02 1.10
N PHE A 141 -5.68 6.05 1.94
CA PHE A 141 -4.76 7.19 1.78
C PHE A 141 -3.76 7.34 2.93
N GLY A 142 -2.56 7.77 2.57
CA GLY A 142 -1.53 8.19 3.50
C GLY A 142 -0.92 7.04 4.29
N PHE A 143 -0.17 7.39 5.33
CA PHE A 143 0.66 6.44 6.09
C PHE A 143 -0.13 5.32 6.79
N ASN A 144 -1.40 5.58 7.15
CA ASN A 144 -2.31 4.59 7.74
C ASN A 144 -3.16 3.83 6.72
N SER A 145 -2.81 3.92 5.43
CA SER A 145 -3.53 3.20 4.38
C SER A 145 -3.51 1.68 4.59
N ILE A 146 -4.60 1.04 4.16
CA ILE A 146 -4.69 -0.42 4.07
C ILE A 146 -4.28 -0.96 2.69
N MET A 147 -3.89 -0.10 1.75
CA MET A 147 -3.39 -0.52 0.45
C MET A 147 -2.15 -1.42 0.59
N GLY A 148 -2.09 -2.51 -0.17
CA GLY A 148 -1.00 -3.48 -0.14
C GLY A 148 -0.98 -4.37 1.10
N ARG A 149 -1.91 -4.21 2.05
CA ARG A 149 -2.15 -5.14 3.15
C ARG A 149 -3.00 -6.32 2.69
N SER A 150 -3.27 -7.29 3.56
CA SER A 150 -4.13 -8.43 3.21
C SER A 150 -5.37 -8.48 4.08
N ILE A 151 -6.46 -9.04 3.53
CA ILE A 151 -7.59 -9.52 4.31
C ILE A 151 -7.42 -11.03 4.48
N VAL A 152 -7.58 -11.52 5.71
CA VAL A 152 -7.56 -12.94 6.03
C VAL A 152 -8.93 -13.33 6.59
N ILE A 153 -9.50 -14.41 6.06
CA ILE A 153 -10.67 -15.11 6.60
C ILE A 153 -10.14 -16.30 7.39
N HIS A 154 -10.63 -16.46 8.60
CA HIS A 154 -10.26 -17.50 9.54
C HIS A 154 -11.37 -18.54 9.70
N GLU A 155 -10.97 -19.76 10.01
CA GLU A 155 -11.80 -20.75 10.67
C GLU A 155 -12.19 -20.26 12.08
N LYS A 156 -13.27 -20.81 12.64
CA LYS A 156 -13.75 -20.47 14.00
C LYS A 156 -12.74 -20.75 15.11
N ASP A 157 -11.78 -21.65 14.89
CA ASP A 157 -10.69 -21.91 15.82
C ASP A 157 -9.51 -20.92 15.69
N GLY A 158 -9.60 -19.96 14.77
CA GLY A 158 -8.59 -18.94 14.51
C GLY A 158 -7.59 -19.31 13.41
N THR A 159 -7.62 -20.53 12.88
CA THR A 159 -6.77 -20.95 11.76
C THR A 159 -7.06 -20.10 10.53
N ARG A 160 -6.01 -19.69 9.79
CA ARG A 160 -6.17 -18.89 8.57
C ARG A 160 -6.64 -19.77 7.43
N PHE A 161 -7.82 -19.48 6.89
CA PHE A 161 -8.46 -20.25 5.84
C PHE A 161 -8.14 -19.71 4.43
N ALA A 162 -8.48 -18.45 4.19
CA ALA A 162 -8.31 -17.79 2.91
C ALA A 162 -7.80 -16.37 3.11
N CYS A 163 -7.12 -15.83 2.11
CA CYS A 163 -6.57 -14.49 2.18
C CYS A 163 -6.40 -13.89 0.79
N GLY A 164 -6.37 -12.56 0.73
CA GLY A 164 -6.10 -11.81 -0.48
C GLY A 164 -5.46 -10.47 -0.15
N THR A 165 -4.60 -9.98 -1.04
CA THR A 165 -3.99 -8.65 -0.91
C THR A 165 -4.95 -7.57 -1.41
N ILE A 166 -5.03 -6.45 -0.71
CA ILE A 166 -5.76 -5.24 -1.09
C ILE A 166 -4.95 -4.52 -2.18
N MET A 167 -5.39 -4.64 -3.42
CA MET A 167 -4.69 -4.13 -4.60
C MET A 167 -5.50 -3.04 -5.29
N TYR A 168 -4.83 -2.12 -5.99
CA TYR A 168 -5.52 -1.14 -6.83
C TYR A 168 -6.37 -1.84 -7.90
N LYS A 169 -7.61 -1.39 -8.06
CA LYS A 169 -8.52 -1.94 -9.08
C LYS A 169 -8.24 -1.30 -10.44
N ASP A 170 -8.15 -2.13 -11.48
CA ASP A 170 -8.03 -1.74 -12.90
C ASP A 170 -6.82 -0.84 -13.29
N GLN A 171 -5.91 -0.58 -12.35
CA GLN A 171 -4.72 0.23 -12.55
C GLN A 171 -3.50 -0.62 -12.89
N ALA A 172 -2.67 -0.12 -13.81
CA ALA A 172 -1.33 -0.67 -14.00
C ALA A 172 -0.44 -0.18 -12.85
N LEU A 173 0.50 -1.02 -12.42
CA LEU A 173 1.44 -0.70 -11.33
C LEU A 173 2.86 -0.60 -11.89
N VAL A 174 3.61 0.38 -11.40
CA VAL A 174 5.07 0.42 -11.51
C VAL A 174 5.64 -0.24 -10.26
N THR A 175 6.59 -1.13 -10.47
CA THR A 175 7.34 -1.79 -9.41
C THR A 175 8.82 -1.47 -9.57
N ALA A 176 9.50 -1.25 -8.45
CA ALA A 176 10.95 -1.18 -8.37
C ALA A 176 11.45 -2.04 -7.21
N ALA A 177 12.69 -2.51 -7.30
CA ALA A 177 13.33 -3.31 -6.27
C ALA A 177 14.65 -2.68 -5.87
N ALA A 178 14.97 -2.74 -4.57
CA ALA A 178 16.29 -2.49 -4.04
C ALA A 178 16.76 -3.77 -3.35
N GLU A 179 17.80 -4.41 -3.88
CA GLU A 179 18.32 -5.68 -3.37
C GLU A 179 19.65 -5.47 -2.63
N PHE A 180 19.66 -5.79 -1.34
CA PHE A 180 20.85 -5.78 -0.50
C PHE A 180 21.58 -7.10 -0.68
N THR A 181 22.74 -7.05 -1.33
CA THR A 181 23.58 -8.22 -1.63
C THR A 181 24.96 -8.16 -0.97
N GLU A 182 25.29 -7.02 -0.37
CA GLU A 182 26.58 -6.73 0.27
C GLU A 182 26.38 -6.10 1.64
N GLY A 183 27.36 -6.30 2.52
CA GLY A 183 27.36 -5.75 3.87
C GLY A 183 26.68 -6.67 4.91
N PRO A 184 26.37 -6.14 6.10
CA PRO A 184 25.84 -6.93 7.20
C PRO A 184 24.35 -7.28 7.03
N TYR A 185 23.68 -6.72 6.01
CA TYR A 185 22.26 -6.97 5.73
C TYR A 185 22.10 -7.54 4.32
N VAL A 186 21.22 -8.51 4.19
CA VAL A 186 20.80 -9.07 2.90
C VAL A 186 19.29 -9.13 2.80
N GLY A 187 18.76 -9.07 1.59
CA GLY A 187 17.33 -9.12 1.34
C GLY A 187 16.91 -8.10 0.29
N LYS A 188 15.65 -7.69 0.31
CA LYS A 188 15.11 -6.77 -0.69
C LYS A 188 14.02 -5.87 -0.14
N ALA A 189 13.84 -4.74 -0.81
CA ALA A 189 12.67 -3.89 -0.69
C ALA A 189 11.98 -3.78 -2.06
N ILE A 190 10.66 -3.97 -2.08
CA ILE A 190 9.82 -3.86 -3.27
C ILE A 190 8.94 -2.62 -3.12
N PHE A 191 9.13 -1.67 -4.03
CA PHE A 191 8.37 -0.44 -4.14
C PHE A 191 7.27 -0.63 -5.17
N THR A 192 6.04 -0.24 -4.87
CA THR A 192 4.91 -0.33 -5.81
C THR A 192 4.07 0.95 -5.75
N GLN A 193 3.70 1.47 -6.92
CA GLN A 193 2.87 2.66 -7.09
C GLN A 193 2.02 2.51 -8.37
N PRO A 194 0.80 3.07 -8.44
CA PRO A 194 0.06 3.20 -9.70
C PRO A 194 0.89 3.86 -10.79
N GLN A 195 0.93 3.25 -11.98
CA GLN A 195 1.76 3.70 -13.10
C GLN A 195 1.39 5.10 -13.58
N ASP A 196 0.10 5.39 -13.62
CA ASP A 196 -0.44 6.62 -14.20
C ASP A 196 -0.61 7.74 -13.14
N SER A 197 -0.04 7.55 -11.94
CA SER A 197 -0.10 8.54 -10.86
C SER A 197 1.20 8.57 -10.06
N ASN A 198 2.08 9.51 -10.41
CA ASN A 198 3.33 9.76 -9.68
C ASN A 198 3.10 10.40 -8.29
N ILE A 199 1.89 10.91 -8.04
CA ILE A 199 1.48 11.50 -6.76
C ILE A 199 0.76 10.51 -5.83
N ALA A 200 0.49 9.28 -6.29
CA ALA A 200 -0.10 8.25 -5.46
C ALA A 200 0.86 7.79 -4.34
N ASP A 201 0.30 7.17 -3.30
CA ASP A 201 1.13 6.59 -2.24
C ASP A 201 1.99 5.45 -2.81
N THR A 202 3.24 5.37 -2.36
CA THR A 202 4.15 4.28 -2.69
C THR A 202 4.18 3.30 -1.53
N THR A 203 3.85 2.04 -1.80
CA THR A 203 4.00 0.95 -0.83
C THR A 203 5.41 0.38 -0.94
N ILE A 204 6.08 0.18 0.20
CA ILE A 204 7.42 -0.40 0.29
C ILE A 204 7.33 -1.65 1.15
N PHE A 205 7.38 -2.82 0.52
CA PHE A 205 7.49 -4.10 1.23
C PHE A 205 8.96 -4.45 1.39
N MET A 206 9.45 -4.47 2.62
CA MET A 206 10.82 -4.82 2.95
C MET A 206 10.88 -6.21 3.57
N ASP A 207 11.83 -7.01 3.11
CA ASP A 207 12.16 -8.34 3.63
C ASP A 207 13.69 -8.46 3.72
N VAL A 208 14.23 -8.27 4.92
CA VAL A 208 15.68 -8.18 5.17
C VAL A 208 16.08 -8.98 6.39
N LYS A 209 17.33 -9.44 6.42
CA LYS A 209 17.93 -10.12 7.57
C LYS A 209 19.39 -9.79 7.71
N ILE A 210 19.98 -10.16 8.84
CA ILE A 210 21.44 -10.11 9.00
C ILE A 210 22.07 -11.17 8.10
N ALA A 211 23.09 -10.77 7.32
CA ALA A 211 23.79 -11.64 6.39
C ALA A 211 24.46 -12.83 7.10
N ASP A 212 25.06 -12.56 8.27
CA ASP A 212 25.49 -13.58 9.19
C ASP A 212 24.28 -14.10 9.98
N GLY A 213 23.72 -15.22 9.51
CA GLY A 213 22.57 -15.89 10.13
C GLY A 213 22.81 -16.43 11.54
N THR A 214 23.97 -16.19 12.14
CA THR A 214 24.27 -16.51 13.56
C THR A 214 24.40 -15.26 14.44
N ALA A 215 24.40 -14.07 13.85
CA ALA A 215 24.53 -12.83 14.58
C ALA A 215 23.28 -12.51 15.43
N ALA A 216 23.50 -11.81 16.54
CA ALA A 216 22.40 -11.33 17.37
C ALA A 216 21.52 -10.34 16.59
N PRO A 217 20.19 -10.33 16.83
CA PRO A 217 19.29 -9.34 16.23
C PRO A 217 19.77 -7.91 16.48
N ARG A 218 19.65 -7.06 15.45
CA ARG A 218 19.96 -5.63 15.53
C ARG A 218 18.66 -4.86 15.66
N ASP A 219 18.54 -4.06 16.72
CA ASP A 219 17.36 -3.27 17.02
C ASP A 219 17.80 -2.02 17.84
N PRO A 220 17.53 -0.79 17.37
CA PRO A 220 16.82 -0.43 16.14
C PRO A 220 17.72 -0.41 14.90
N VAL A 221 17.14 -0.71 13.73
CA VAL A 221 17.74 -0.48 12.41
C VAL A 221 16.93 0.58 11.66
N SER A 222 17.63 1.58 11.14
CA SER A 222 17.05 2.68 10.37
C SER A 222 17.20 2.45 8.87
N PHE A 223 16.32 3.07 8.10
CA PHE A 223 16.26 2.98 6.65
C PHE A 223 15.89 4.34 6.06
N ALA A 224 16.52 4.68 4.94
CA ALA A 224 16.35 5.97 4.29
C ALA A 224 16.59 5.88 2.78
N VAL A 225 15.93 6.76 2.01
CA VAL A 225 16.21 6.95 0.59
C VAL A 225 17.20 8.09 0.42
N TYR A 226 18.30 7.81 -0.28
CA TYR A 226 19.31 8.80 -0.62
C TYR A 226 19.06 9.35 -2.03
N ASP A 227 19.60 10.53 -2.34
CA ASP A 227 19.33 11.25 -3.59
C ASP A 227 20.09 10.72 -4.82
N ALA A 228 21.03 9.82 -4.62
CA ALA A 228 21.95 9.27 -5.62
C ALA A 228 22.09 7.74 -5.51
N PRO A 229 22.58 7.05 -6.56
CA PRO A 229 22.85 5.61 -6.48
C PRO A 229 24.02 5.29 -5.54
N CYS A 230 24.08 4.05 -5.06
CA CYS A 230 25.15 3.52 -4.23
C CYS A 230 26.53 3.73 -4.89
N GLY A 231 27.52 4.09 -4.08
CA GLY A 231 28.90 4.38 -4.54
C GLY A 231 29.10 5.81 -5.06
N SER A 232 28.04 6.62 -5.18
CA SER A 232 28.16 8.03 -5.55
C SER A 232 28.83 8.84 -4.44
N SER A 233 29.85 9.62 -4.81
CA SER A 233 30.47 10.57 -3.88
C SER A 233 29.49 11.67 -3.48
N GLY A 234 29.25 11.84 -2.18
CA GLY A 234 28.41 12.92 -1.66
C GLY A 234 26.90 12.68 -1.75
N ALA A 235 26.47 11.43 -1.90
CA ALA A 235 25.06 11.06 -1.75
C ALA A 235 24.52 11.52 -0.39
N LYS A 236 23.31 12.10 -0.37
CA LYS A 236 22.66 12.61 0.84
C LYS A 236 21.26 12.06 0.98
N LEU A 237 20.70 12.17 2.18
CA LEU A 237 19.27 11.93 2.41
C LEU A 237 18.43 12.71 1.38
N LEU A 238 17.48 12.03 0.73
CA LEU A 238 16.59 12.64 -0.25
C LEU A 238 15.70 13.70 0.43
N ASN A 239 16.05 14.97 0.25
CA ASN A 239 15.33 16.07 0.88
C ASN A 239 15.34 17.33 0.01
N PRO A 240 14.67 17.32 -1.16
CA PRO A 240 14.67 18.47 -2.08
C PRO A 240 14.05 19.72 -1.47
N GLY A 241 13.14 19.56 -0.49
CA GLY A 241 12.48 20.67 0.19
C GLY A 241 13.24 21.24 1.39
N GLY A 242 14.40 20.66 1.77
CA GLY A 242 15.14 21.09 2.97
C GLY A 242 14.32 20.98 4.26
N LEU A 243 13.40 20.02 4.32
CA LEU A 243 12.48 19.82 5.43
C LEU A 243 13.18 19.19 6.64
N PRO A 244 12.67 19.36 7.87
CA PRO A 244 13.24 18.74 9.06
C PRO A 244 13.14 17.20 9.01
N ALA A 245 13.86 16.52 9.91
CA ALA A 245 13.71 15.07 10.09
C ALA A 245 12.26 14.70 10.42
N CYS A 246 11.84 13.53 9.96
CA CYS A 246 10.52 12.99 10.24
C CYS A 246 10.42 12.53 11.70
N SER A 247 9.21 12.54 12.23
CA SER A 247 8.90 11.99 13.55
C SER A 247 7.71 11.05 13.43
N HIS A 248 7.91 9.78 13.80
CA HIS A 248 6.88 8.74 13.70
C HIS A 248 5.70 9.02 14.63
N LEU A 249 5.92 9.89 15.62
CA LEU A 249 4.89 10.35 16.55
C LEU A 249 4.02 11.47 15.95
N ASN A 250 4.45 12.07 14.84
CA ASN A 250 3.66 13.07 14.12
C ASN A 250 2.79 12.37 13.08
N THR A 251 1.49 12.33 13.35
CA THR A 251 0.47 11.69 12.50
C THR A 251 -0.06 12.61 11.39
N SER A 252 0.59 13.74 11.13
CA SER A 252 0.20 14.65 10.05
C SER A 252 0.28 13.91 8.70
N PRO A 253 -0.82 13.85 7.94
CA PRO A 253 -0.87 13.12 6.67
C PRO A 253 -0.13 13.80 5.51
N PHE A 254 0.48 14.98 5.73
CA PHE A 254 1.09 15.77 4.67
C PHE A 254 2.53 16.19 4.99
N ASN A 255 3.42 15.87 4.05
CA ASN A 255 4.78 16.35 3.77
C ASN A 255 5.38 17.44 4.68
N SER A 256 5.54 17.15 5.97
CA SER A 256 6.11 18.06 6.96
C SER A 256 7.56 17.76 7.30
N CYS A 257 8.20 16.83 6.58
CA CYS A 257 9.53 16.34 6.91
C CYS A 257 10.26 15.77 5.67
N ALA A 258 11.55 15.47 5.83
CA ALA A 258 12.44 15.00 4.78
C ALA A 258 11.88 13.75 4.07
N LEU A 259 11.79 13.83 2.74
CA LEU A 259 11.12 12.80 1.93
C LEU A 259 11.78 11.41 2.05
N GLY A 260 13.11 11.37 2.10
CA GLY A 260 13.87 10.13 2.22
C GLY A 260 13.95 9.57 3.62
N ASP A 261 13.45 10.27 4.65
CA ASP A 261 13.54 9.83 6.05
C ASP A 261 12.42 8.82 6.38
N LEU A 262 12.60 7.60 5.87
CA LEU A 262 11.61 6.55 6.01
C LEU A 262 11.48 6.07 7.47
N SER A 263 12.58 5.93 8.21
CA SER A 263 12.49 5.55 9.63
C SER A 263 11.94 6.64 10.52
N GLY A 264 12.25 7.90 10.25
CA GLY A 264 11.57 9.00 10.92
C GLY A 264 10.08 9.00 10.63
N ARG A 265 9.63 8.53 9.46
CA ARG A 265 8.19 8.46 9.09
C ARG A 265 7.48 7.19 9.57
N HIS A 266 8.17 6.05 9.63
CA HIS A 266 7.58 4.72 9.84
C HIS A 266 8.11 3.97 11.07
N GLY A 267 9.02 4.59 11.82
CA GLY A 267 9.74 3.95 12.91
C GLY A 267 10.89 3.08 12.37
N THR A 268 11.60 2.45 13.28
CA THR A 268 12.73 1.58 12.98
C THR A 268 12.29 0.12 12.89
N LEU A 269 13.16 -0.75 12.38
CA LEU A 269 12.92 -2.18 12.32
C LEU A 269 13.88 -2.93 13.25
N ALA A 270 13.39 -3.95 13.94
CA ALA A 270 14.23 -4.96 14.54
C ALA A 270 14.58 -6.01 13.48
N VAL A 271 15.86 -6.15 13.14
CA VAL A 271 16.33 -7.07 12.11
C VAL A 271 17.01 -8.28 12.76
N PRO A 272 16.40 -9.47 12.73
CA PRO A 272 16.99 -10.69 13.27
C PRO A 272 17.94 -11.37 12.28
N ALA A 273 18.50 -12.51 12.70
CA ALA A 273 19.17 -13.45 11.81
C ALA A 273 18.22 -14.15 10.83
N THR A 274 16.92 -14.19 11.15
CA THR A 274 15.84 -14.59 10.26
C THR A 274 15.29 -13.37 9.52
N ASP A 275 14.30 -13.59 8.66
CA ASP A 275 13.68 -12.54 7.86
C ASP A 275 12.86 -11.55 8.73
N ALA A 276 13.11 -10.26 8.55
CA ALA A 276 12.35 -9.14 9.08
C ALA A 276 11.49 -8.55 7.97
N GLN A 277 10.18 -8.70 8.10
CA GLN A 277 9.23 -8.23 7.11
C GLN A 277 8.44 -7.02 7.60
N ALA A 278 8.37 -5.99 6.77
CA ALA A 278 7.61 -4.77 7.03
C ALA A 278 6.96 -4.23 5.77
N LEU A 279 5.78 -3.63 5.92
CA LEU A 279 5.12 -2.86 4.87
C LEU A 279 5.02 -1.40 5.32
N PHE A 280 5.64 -0.52 4.56
CA PHE A 280 5.57 0.92 4.72
C PHE A 280 4.73 1.54 3.60
N ILE A 281 4.02 2.62 3.89
CA ILE A 281 3.24 3.36 2.90
C ILE A 281 3.62 4.82 3.04
N THR A 282 4.28 5.36 2.02
CA THR A 282 4.73 6.75 2.02
C THR A 282 4.03 7.51 0.91
N ASP A 283 3.44 8.64 1.27
CA ASP A 283 3.04 9.68 0.35
C ASP A 283 4.29 10.32 -0.29
N PHE A 284 4.15 10.77 -1.54
CA PHE A 284 5.14 11.59 -2.27
C PHE A 284 6.53 10.97 -2.52
N LEU A 285 6.67 9.64 -2.52
CA LEU A 285 7.90 8.95 -2.96
C LEU A 285 7.71 8.35 -4.38
N PRO A 286 7.68 9.18 -5.44
CA PRO A 286 7.27 8.76 -6.78
C PRO A 286 8.18 7.69 -7.39
N LEU A 287 7.60 6.75 -8.13
CA LEU A 287 8.32 5.79 -8.98
C LEU A 287 8.35 6.19 -10.45
N SER A 288 7.70 7.29 -10.82
CA SER A 288 7.63 7.82 -12.18
C SER A 288 7.71 9.36 -12.21
N GLY A 289 7.99 9.92 -13.40
CA GLY A 289 8.20 11.36 -13.57
C GLY A 289 9.56 11.85 -13.06
N ASP A 290 9.78 13.17 -13.13
CA ASP A 290 11.10 13.79 -12.92
C ASP A 290 11.61 13.70 -11.49
N GLN A 291 10.72 13.48 -10.51
CA GLN A 291 11.08 13.32 -9.10
C GLN A 291 11.25 11.86 -8.70
N SER A 292 11.20 10.92 -9.65
CA SER A 292 11.25 9.49 -9.38
C SER A 292 12.45 9.08 -8.53
N VAL A 293 12.23 8.16 -7.59
CA VAL A 293 13.29 7.55 -6.78
C VAL A 293 13.98 6.38 -7.46
N ILE A 294 13.51 5.96 -8.63
CA ILE A 294 14.22 4.96 -9.45
C ILE A 294 15.55 5.56 -9.92
N GLY A 295 16.63 4.79 -9.77
CA GLY A 295 18.01 5.23 -10.02
C GLY A 295 18.69 5.87 -8.81
N LYS A 296 17.96 6.03 -7.69
CA LYS A 296 18.51 6.41 -6.40
C LYS A 296 18.82 5.16 -5.56
N SER A 297 19.04 5.31 -4.26
CA SER A 297 19.34 4.19 -3.37
C SER A 297 18.49 4.17 -2.11
N LEU A 298 18.20 2.96 -1.65
CA LEU A 298 17.72 2.67 -0.31
C LEU A 298 18.93 2.27 0.54
N VAL A 299 19.05 2.89 1.71
CA VAL A 299 20.17 2.73 2.63
C VAL A 299 19.65 2.22 3.97
N ILE A 300 20.38 1.26 4.56
CA ILE A 300 20.20 0.80 5.94
C ILE A 300 21.27 1.46 6.81
N GLU A 301 20.87 2.00 7.96
CA GLU A 301 21.73 2.76 8.88
C GLU A 301 21.64 2.18 10.31
N GLU A 302 22.78 2.05 11.00
CA GLU A 302 22.82 1.46 12.36
C GLU A 302 22.93 2.49 13.48
N THR A 303 23.70 3.55 13.29
CA THR A 303 23.84 4.65 14.26
C THR A 303 24.23 5.95 13.56
N GLY A 304 23.48 7.03 13.81
CA GLY A 304 23.88 8.39 13.42
C GLY A 304 24.17 8.57 11.92
N THR A 305 23.22 8.18 11.07
CA THR A 305 23.28 8.28 9.59
C THR A 305 24.44 7.54 8.92
N THR A 306 25.14 6.64 9.62
CA THR A 306 26.23 5.87 9.01
C THR A 306 25.63 4.75 8.15
N PRO A 307 25.85 4.75 6.81
CA PRO A 307 25.35 3.69 5.94
C PRO A 307 26.02 2.35 6.28
N ALA A 308 25.22 1.34 6.59
CA ALA A 308 25.66 -0.02 6.85
C ALA A 308 25.46 -0.93 5.63
N ALA A 309 24.39 -0.71 4.87
CA ALA A 309 24.15 -1.37 3.58
C ALA A 309 23.46 -0.39 2.62
N CYS A 310 23.66 -0.60 1.31
CA CYS A 310 23.09 0.24 0.27
C CYS A 310 22.60 -0.63 -0.88
N ALA A 311 21.44 -0.32 -1.42
CA ALA A 311 20.89 -0.96 -2.61
C ALA A 311 20.29 0.08 -3.57
N ASN A 312 20.62 -0.03 -4.86
CA ASN A 312 20.04 0.82 -5.88
C ASN A 312 18.57 0.47 -6.10
N ILE A 313 17.70 1.47 -6.21
CA ILE A 313 16.28 1.30 -6.54
C ILE A 313 16.17 1.16 -8.05
N ILE A 314 15.92 -0.05 -8.53
CA ILE A 314 15.90 -0.39 -9.95
C ILE A 314 14.48 -0.75 -10.36
N LYS A 315 14.00 -0.20 -11.48
CA LYS A 315 12.69 -0.56 -12.03
C LYS A 315 12.64 -2.06 -12.33
N SER A 316 11.66 -2.75 -11.75
CA SER A 316 11.43 -4.16 -12.03
C SER A 316 10.78 -4.31 -13.41
N ALA A 317 11.07 -5.41 -14.10
CA ALA A 317 10.35 -5.76 -15.33
C ALA A 317 8.85 -5.85 -15.02
N SER A 318 8.01 -5.24 -15.85
CA SER A 318 6.57 -5.13 -15.57
C SER A 318 5.92 -6.52 -15.50
N SER A 319 5.44 -6.90 -14.31
CA SER A 319 4.41 -7.92 -14.19
C SER A 319 3.06 -7.21 -14.32
N SER A 320 2.52 -7.17 -15.55
CA SER A 320 1.19 -6.61 -15.82
C SER A 320 0.10 -7.55 -15.26
N ARG A 321 -0.06 -7.59 -13.94
CA ARG A 321 -1.18 -8.29 -13.30
C ARG A 321 -2.24 -7.26 -12.93
N LYS A 322 -3.06 -6.87 -13.92
CA LYS A 322 -4.34 -6.20 -13.62
C LYS A 322 -5.26 -7.26 -13.05
N LEU A 323 -5.56 -7.19 -11.76
CA LEU A 323 -6.67 -7.95 -11.19
C LEU A 323 -7.96 -7.25 -11.65
N ARG A 324 -8.66 -7.91 -12.58
CA ARG A 324 -9.99 -7.49 -13.00
C ARG A 324 -10.99 -8.09 -12.02
N SER A 325 -11.88 -7.27 -11.48
CA SER A 325 -13.08 -7.76 -10.78
C SER A 325 -13.96 -8.52 -11.79
N SER A 326 -14.74 -9.47 -11.28
CA SER A 326 -15.57 -10.37 -12.08
C SER A 326 -16.79 -9.68 -12.71
N TYR A 327 -17.05 -8.40 -12.44
CA TYR A 327 -18.30 -7.73 -12.83
C TYR A 327 -18.14 -6.64 -13.91
N HIS A 328 -18.85 -6.88 -15.03
CA HIS A 328 -19.67 -5.92 -15.76
C HIS A 328 -21.11 -6.02 -15.25
#